data_AF-A0A7W9BM26-F1
#
_entry.id   AF-A0A7W9BM26-F1
#
_cell.length_a   1.000
_cell.length_b   1.000
_cell.length_c   1.000
_cell.angle_alpha   90.00
_cell.angle_beta   90.00
_cell.angle_gamma   90.00
#
_symmetry.space_group_name_H-M   'P 1'
#
loop_
_entity.id
_entity.type
_entity.pdbx_description
1 polymer ?
#
loop_
_entity_poly.entity_id
_entity_poly.type
_entity_poly.pdbx_seq_one_letter_code
_entity_poly.pdbx_strand_id
1 'polypeptide(L)'
;MSAPETNIEKQAKKHKGPLAGMAGVLVFVGVLLAAFVIWTVYNADTPEGAETQIDSRTGTEVEVDDGPEIETGLEGIVAPVEQ
;
A
#
# COMPACT_ATOMS: atom_id res chain seq x y z
N MET A 1 3.99 55.84 -5.13
CA MET A 1 3.91 55.08 -6.40
C MET A 1 2.71 54.16 -6.31
N SER A 2 1.77 54.28 -7.23
CA SER A 2 0.57 53.42 -7.29
C SER A 2 0.99 52.00 -7.67
N ALA A 3 0.43 50.99 -7.01
CA ALA A 3 0.76 49.60 -7.28
C ALA A 3 0.44 49.24 -8.75
N PRO A 4 1.23 48.35 -9.38
CA PRO A 4 0.92 47.87 -10.72
C PRO A 4 -0.46 47.17 -10.70
N GLU A 5 -1.39 47.66 -11.52
CA GLU A 5 -2.69 47.02 -11.79
C GLU A 5 -2.47 45.71 -12.54
N THR A 6 -2.40 44.59 -11.81
CA THR A 6 -2.28 43.27 -12.43
C THR A 6 -3.67 42.80 -12.87
N ASN A 7 -3.89 42.65 -14.18
CA ASN A 7 -5.14 42.12 -14.69
C ASN A 7 -5.20 40.59 -14.48
N ILE A 8 -5.85 40.17 -13.39
CA ILE A 8 -5.98 38.77 -12.95
C ILE A 8 -6.76 37.92 -13.97
N GLU A 9 -7.75 38.48 -14.66
CA GLU A 9 -8.54 37.74 -15.67
C GLU A 9 -7.69 37.33 -16.87
N LYS A 10 -6.84 38.25 -17.36
CA LYS A 10 -5.92 38.02 -18.48
C LYS A 10 -4.84 37.01 -18.12
N GLN A 11 -4.40 37.02 -16.87
CA GLN A 11 -3.49 36.03 -16.30
C GLN A 11 -4.18 34.66 -16.24
N ALA A 12 -5.30 34.54 -15.54
CA ALA A 12 -6.07 33.29 -15.40
C ALA A 12 -6.31 32.60 -16.74
N LYS A 13 -6.69 33.35 -17.79
CA LYS A 13 -6.93 32.80 -19.13
C LYS A 13 -5.68 32.16 -19.76
N LYS A 14 -4.48 32.68 -19.49
CA LYS A 14 -3.22 32.15 -20.01
C LYS A 14 -2.71 30.92 -19.25
N HIS A 15 -3.06 30.77 -17.97
CA HIS A 15 -2.62 29.61 -17.17
C HIS A 15 -3.54 28.40 -17.30
N LYS A 16 -4.78 28.60 -17.76
CA LYS A 16 -5.75 27.51 -17.97
C LYS A 16 -5.23 26.42 -18.90
N GLY A 17 -4.50 26.79 -19.96
CA GLY A 17 -3.89 25.82 -20.88
C GLY A 17 -2.86 24.92 -20.19
N PRO A 18 -1.80 25.47 -19.57
CA PRO A 18 -0.84 24.70 -18.79
C PRO A 18 -1.47 23.85 -17.68
N LEU A 19 -2.44 24.39 -16.93
CA LEU A 19 -3.13 23.64 -15.88
C LEU A 19 -3.94 22.46 -16.43
N ALA A 20 -4.65 22.65 -17.56
CA ALA A 20 -5.36 21.57 -18.23
C ALA A 20 -4.40 20.51 -18.77
N GLY A 21 -3.24 20.92 -19.30
CA GLY A 21 -2.19 20.00 -19.74
C GLY A 21 -1.64 19.14 -18.61
N MET A 22 -1.33 19.75 -17.46
CA MET A 22 -0.88 19.02 -16.27
C MET A 22 -1.94 18.04 -15.78
N ALA A 23 -3.21 18.47 -15.71
CA ALA A 23 -4.31 17.58 -15.35
C ALA A 23 -4.44 16.39 -16.32
N GLY A 24 -4.31 16.64 -17.63
CA GLY A 24 -4.33 15.59 -18.64
C GLY A 24 -3.19 14.57 -18.48
N VAL A 25 -1.97 15.04 -18.20
CA VAL A 25 -0.81 14.16 -17.94
C VAL A 25 -1.04 13.32 -16.68
N LEU A 26 -1.55 13.91 -15.60
CA LEU A 26 -1.85 13.17 -14.36
C LEU A 26 -2.89 12.08 -14.59
N VAL A 27 -3.95 12.37 -15.36
CA VAL A 27 -4.95 11.36 -15.73
C VAL A 27 -4.32 10.24 -16.55
N PHE A 28 -3.51 10.58 -17.55
CA PHE A 28 -2.83 9.59 -18.40
C PHE A 28 -1.90 8.68 -17.57
N VAL A 29 -1.08 9.26 -16.70
CA VAL A 29 -0.21 8.49 -15.79
C VAL A 29 -1.02 7.63 -14.85
N GLY A 30 -2.12 8.14 -14.29
CA GLY A 30 -3.02 7.38 -13.43
C GLY A 30 -3.61 6.15 -14.13
N VAL A 31 -4.03 6.30 -15.39
CA VAL A 31 -4.53 5.19 -16.21
C VAL A 31 -3.44 4.15 -16.49
N LEU A 32 -2.23 4.60 -16.88
CA LEU A 32 -1.11 3.68 -17.12
C LEU A 32 -0.70 2.93 -15.86
N LEU A 33 -0.64 3.62 -14.70
CA LEU A 33 -0.33 2.99 -13.44
C LEU A 33 -1.38 1.96 -13.05
N ALA A 34 -2.67 2.30 -13.17
CA ALA A 34 -3.75 1.35 -12.89
C ALA A 34 -3.66 0.11 -13.79
N ALA A 35 -3.43 0.29 -15.09
CA ALA A 35 -3.23 -0.82 -16.01
C ALA A 35 -2.02 -1.69 -15.62
N PHE A 36 -0.90 -1.06 -15.26
CA PHE A 36 0.30 -1.77 -14.84
C PHE A 36 0.10 -2.57 -13.55
N VAL A 37 -0.57 -2.01 -12.55
CA VAL A 37 -0.88 -2.70 -11.29
C VAL A 37 -1.80 -3.89 -11.55
N ILE A 38 -2.88 -3.69 -12.32
CA ILE A 38 -3.81 -4.78 -12.68
C ILE A 38 -3.05 -5.89 -13.39
N TRP A 39 -2.21 -5.55 -14.36
CA TRP A 39 -1.40 -6.53 -15.09
C TRP A 39 -0.42 -7.26 -14.18
N THR A 40 0.27 -6.55 -13.28
CA THR A 40 1.22 -7.14 -12.33
C THR A 40 0.52 -8.13 -11.41
N VAL A 41 -0.61 -7.75 -10.82
CA VAL A 41 -1.38 -8.63 -9.92
C VAL A 41 -1.94 -9.83 -10.68
N TYR A 42 -2.42 -9.64 -11.90
CA TYR A 42 -2.95 -10.74 -12.72
C TYR A 42 -1.88 -11.77 -13.10
N ASN A 43 -0.61 -11.36 -13.20
CA ASN A 43 0.53 -12.23 -13.51
C ASN A 43 1.38 -12.56 -12.28
N ALA A 44 0.90 -12.28 -11.07
CA ALA A 44 1.63 -12.60 -9.86
C ALA A 44 1.52 -14.11 -9.57
N ASP A 45 2.67 -14.78 -9.46
CA ASP A 45 2.75 -16.14 -8.94
C ASP A 45 2.70 -16.13 -7.39
N THR A 46 2.40 -17.29 -6.78
CA THR A 46 2.46 -17.45 -5.33
C THR A 46 3.91 -17.29 -4.83
N PRO A 47 4.16 -16.63 -3.68
CA PRO A 47 5.51 -16.50 -3.15
C PRO A 47 6.14 -17.88 -2.89
N GLU A 48 7.33 -18.13 -3.44
CA GLU A 48 8.08 -19.34 -3.14
C GLU A 48 8.58 -19.31 -1.69
N GLY A 49 8.37 -20.40 -0.94
CA GLY A 49 8.82 -20.53 0.44
C GLY A 49 7.97 -19.79 1.47
N ALA A 50 6.70 -19.47 1.16
CA ALA A 50 5.76 -18.88 2.12
C ALA A 50 5.56 -19.78 3.37
N GLU A 51 5.70 -21.09 3.18
CA GLU A 51 5.65 -22.15 4.18
C GLU A 51 6.92 -22.23 5.07
N THR A 52 8.00 -21.53 4.74
CA THR A 52 9.27 -21.60 5.46
C THR A 52 9.77 -20.22 5.87
N GLN A 53 10.02 -20.01 7.15
CA GLN A 53 10.63 -18.79 7.67
C GLN A 53 12.06 -19.05 8.15
N ILE A 54 12.97 -18.12 7.89
CA ILE A 54 14.33 -18.19 8.43
C ILE A 54 14.32 -17.72 9.89
N ASP A 55 14.68 -18.61 10.82
CA ASP A 55 14.86 -18.24 12.23
C ASP A 55 16.01 -17.21 12.35
N SER A 56 15.68 -16.01 12.81
CA SER A 56 16.65 -14.90 12.95
C SER A 56 17.78 -15.19 13.95
N ARG A 57 17.62 -16.17 14.85
CA ARG A 57 18.62 -16.54 15.87
C ARG A 57 19.58 -17.63 15.40
N THR A 58 19.11 -18.57 14.57
CA THR A 58 19.87 -19.77 14.18
C THR A 58 20.19 -19.83 12.69
N GLY A 59 19.49 -19.04 11.86
CA GLY A 59 19.68 -18.99 10.41
C GLY A 59 19.17 -20.22 9.67
N THR A 60 18.41 -21.10 10.35
CA THR A 60 17.82 -22.29 9.74
C THR A 60 16.42 -22.00 9.22
N GLU A 61 16.04 -22.68 8.14
CA GLU A 61 14.64 -22.75 7.68
C GLU A 61 13.81 -23.51 8.72
N VAL A 62 12.73 -22.88 9.18
CA VAL A 62 11.73 -23.48 10.06
C VAL A 62 10.39 -23.42 9.32
N GLU A 63 9.68 -24.53 9.30
CA GLU A 63 8.31 -24.57 8.76
C GLU A 63 7.43 -23.63 9.60
N VAL A 64 6.65 -22.78 8.94
CA VAL A 64 5.69 -21.92 9.63
C VAL A 64 4.58 -22.82 10.16
N ASP A 65 4.71 -23.24 11.42
CA ASP A 65 3.61 -23.83 12.18
C ASP A 65 2.59 -22.71 12.39
N ASP A 66 1.46 -22.77 11.69
CA ASP A 66 0.24 -22.05 12.05
C ASP A 66 -0.19 -22.61 13.41
N GLY A 67 0.51 -22.18 14.48
CA GLY A 67 0.28 -22.62 15.85
C GLY A 67 -1.21 -22.50 16.18
N PRO A 68 -1.72 -23.31 17.13
CA PRO A 68 -3.15 -23.55 17.29
C PRO A 68 -3.90 -22.22 17.24
N GLU A 69 -4.89 -22.13 16.34
CA GLU A 69 -5.85 -21.02 16.31
C GLU A 69 -6.18 -20.72 17.77
N ILE A 70 -5.71 -19.57 18.26
CA ILE A 70 -6.08 -19.11 19.59
C ILE A 70 -7.53 -18.67 19.42
N GLU A 71 -8.44 -19.65 19.39
CA GLU A 71 -9.85 -19.42 19.64
C GLU A 71 -9.88 -18.63 20.93
N THR A 72 -10.41 -17.41 20.87
CA THR A 72 -10.58 -16.52 22.01
C THR A 72 -11.62 -17.14 22.95
N GLY A 73 -11.22 -18.18 23.67
CA GLY A 73 -11.98 -18.89 24.68
C GLY A 73 -11.40 -18.55 26.04
N LEU A 74 -12.10 -17.68 26.77
CA LEU A 74 -11.84 -17.40 28.19
C LEU A 74 -12.21 -18.63 29.05
N GLU A 75 -11.58 -19.79 28.86
CA GLU A 75 -11.90 -21.03 29.60
C GLU A 75 -10.71 -21.61 30.38
N GLY A 76 -9.57 -20.92 30.46
CA GLY A 76 -8.35 -21.42 31.12
C GLY A 76 -8.04 -20.88 32.52
N ILE A 77 -8.90 -20.06 33.14
CA ILE A 77 -8.62 -19.46 34.47
C ILE A 77 -9.11 -20.35 35.63
N VAL A 78 -8.76 -21.64 35.66
CA VAL A 78 -8.73 -22.41 36.92
C VAL A 78 -7.69 -23.52 36.79
N ALA A 79 -6.51 -23.32 37.37
CA ALA A 79 -5.58 -24.43 37.61
C ALA A 79 -5.99 -25.18 38.89
N PRO A 80 -6.00 -26.53 38.92
CA PRO A 80 -6.06 -27.26 40.18
C PRO A 80 -4.67 -27.27 40.82
N VAL A 81 -4.58 -26.72 42.03
CA VAL A 81 -3.45 -26.93 42.94
C VAL A 81 -3.62 -28.30 43.59
N GLU A 82 -2.71 -29.23 43.32
CA GLU A 82 -2.54 -30.43 44.16
C GLU A 82 -1.14 -30.41 44.81
N GLN A 83 -1.14 -30.74 46.11
CA GLN A 83 0.02 -30.86 46.99
C GLN A 83 0.53 -32.29 47.03
#